data_AF-L8WW13-F1
#
_entry.id   AF-L8WW13-F1
#
_cell.length_a   1.000
_cell.length_b   1.000
_cell.length_c   1.000
_cell.angle_alpha   90.00
_cell.angle_beta   90.00
_cell.angle_gamma   90.00
#
_symmetry.space_group_name_H-M   'P 1'
#
loop_
_entity.id
_entity.type
_entity.pdbx_description
1 polymer ?
#
loop_
_entity_poly.entity_id
_entity_poly.type
_entity_poly.pdbx_seq_one_letter_code
_entity_poly.pdbx_strand_id
1 'polypeptide(L)'
;MPPKQQQKPSSSKVKDDKTFGLKNVSPPPHMIYSNLMDMVSRKINQQKFRKILLEFKMSSLVQERTNKREKALRAKEKADAEKRKKEEGELFKPVQVAQKVPFGVGMSSLALILNDVLIVIYQDPKTVLCVYFKAGNCDKGNKCKFSHDRDVERKQEKKDIYSDSRDDKANG
;
A
#
# COMPACT_ATOMS: atom_id res chain seq x y z
N MET A 1 -30.89 30.19 63.26
CA MET A 1 -30.36 31.21 64.18
C MET A 1 -29.09 31.79 63.58
N PRO A 2 -29.07 33.04 63.12
CA PRO A 2 -27.89 33.65 62.50
C PRO A 2 -26.90 34.15 63.56
N PRO A 3 -25.58 34.04 63.34
CA PRO A 3 -24.58 34.44 64.32
C PRO A 3 -24.37 35.96 64.36
N LYS A 4 -24.21 36.41 65.60
CA LYS A 4 -23.97 37.75 66.16
C LYS A 4 -23.06 38.66 65.32
N GLN A 5 -23.54 39.87 65.03
CA GLN A 5 -22.71 41.00 64.62
C GLN A 5 -21.85 41.48 65.79
N GLN A 6 -20.54 41.69 65.55
CA GLN A 6 -19.71 42.55 66.38
C GLN A 6 -19.11 43.67 65.52
N GLN A 7 -19.43 44.86 66.00
CA GLN A 7 -19.11 46.23 65.63
C GLN A 7 -17.71 46.46 65.02
N LYS A 8 -17.67 47.24 63.92
CA LYS A 8 -16.46 47.92 63.43
C LYS A 8 -16.41 49.34 64.01
N PRO A 9 -15.40 49.74 64.78
CA PRO A 9 -15.17 51.15 65.09
C PRO A 9 -14.51 51.85 63.89
N SER A 10 -15.11 52.95 63.45
CA SER A 10 -14.57 53.91 62.49
C SER A 10 -13.38 54.65 63.11
N SER A 11 -12.16 54.38 62.64
CA SER A 11 -11.01 55.24 62.94
C SER A 11 -10.70 56.10 61.71
N SER A 12 -11.26 57.31 61.71
CA SER A 12 -10.70 58.45 60.98
C SER A 12 -9.37 58.82 61.64
N LYS A 13 -8.31 58.08 61.33
CA LYS A 13 -6.94 58.52 61.55
C LYS A 13 -6.39 58.87 60.18
N VAL A 14 -6.16 60.16 59.98
CA VAL A 14 -5.40 60.69 58.85
C VAL A 14 -4.15 59.81 58.73
N LYS A 15 -4.01 59.13 57.59
CA LYS A 15 -2.80 58.39 57.30
C LYS A 15 -1.75 59.46 57.05
N ASP A 16 -0.94 59.72 58.06
CA ASP A 16 0.20 60.63 57.94
C ASP A 16 1.04 60.18 56.75
N ASP A 17 1.04 61.02 55.72
CA ASP A 17 1.78 60.79 54.50
C ASP A 17 3.27 60.99 54.80
N LYS A 18 3.96 59.87 55.06
CA LYS A 18 5.41 59.83 55.30
C LYS A 18 6.23 60.11 54.03
N THR A 19 5.62 60.59 52.95
CA THR A 19 6.34 60.97 51.73
C THR A 19 7.07 62.30 51.82
N PHE A 20 6.87 63.13 52.85
CA PHE A 20 7.52 64.46 52.89
C PHE A 20 8.94 64.51 53.45
N GLY A 21 9.57 63.38 53.76
CA GLY A 21 10.88 63.35 54.40
C GLY A 21 11.82 62.25 53.97
N LEU A 22 11.46 61.42 52.99
CA LEU A 22 12.32 60.33 52.53
C LEU A 22 13.36 60.86 51.53
N LYS A 23 14.27 61.69 52.03
CA LYS A 23 15.50 62.04 51.33
C LYS A 23 16.29 60.74 51.14
N ASN A 24 16.69 60.43 49.90
CA ASN A 24 17.47 59.26 49.49
C ASN A 24 18.44 58.73 50.57
N VAL A 25 17.98 57.79 51.38
CA VAL A 25 18.85 57.01 52.27
C VAL A 25 19.30 55.81 51.46
N SER A 26 20.54 55.86 50.97
CA SER A 26 21.22 54.72 50.39
C SER A 26 21.09 53.53 51.34
N PRO A 27 20.77 52.31 50.85
CA PRO A 27 20.69 51.14 51.72
C PRO A 27 21.98 51.00 52.54
N PRO A 28 21.92 50.51 53.79
CA PRO A 28 23.14 50.27 54.55
C PRO A 28 24.08 49.36 53.74
N PRO A 29 25.41 49.56 53.80
CA PRO A 29 26.35 48.93 52.87
C PRO A 29 26.15 47.41 52.70
N HIS A 30 25.87 46.70 53.80
CA HIS A 30 25.57 45.27 53.80
C HIS A 30 24.38 44.86 52.90
N MET A 31 23.32 45.67 52.89
CA MET A 31 22.14 45.45 52.05
C MET A 31 22.42 45.73 50.57
N ILE A 32 23.40 46.59 50.26
CA ILE A 32 23.82 46.84 48.87
C ILE A 32 24.50 45.58 48.31
N TYR A 33 25.41 44.97 49.08
CA TYR A 33 26.11 43.74 48.67
C TYR A 33 25.17 42.55 48.49
N SER A 34 24.23 42.32 49.43
CA SER A 34 23.29 41.20 49.32
C SER A 34 22.35 41.35 48.11
N ASN A 35 21.81 42.54 47.88
CA ASN A 35 20.97 42.82 46.72
C ASN A 35 21.72 42.67 45.39
N LEU A 36 23.00 43.04 45.34
CA LEU A 36 23.85 42.87 44.16
C LEU A 36 24.07 41.37 43.86
N MET A 37 24.38 40.57 44.89
CA MET A 37 24.57 39.12 44.74
C MET A 37 23.28 38.40 44.32
N ASP A 38 22.14 38.83 44.84
CA ASP A 38 20.82 38.33 44.43
C ASP A 38 20.48 38.70 42.99
N MET A 39 20.84 39.92 42.54
CA MET A 39 20.64 40.34 41.15
C MET A 39 21.52 39.53 40.19
N VAL A 40 22.79 39.30 40.56
CA VAL A 40 23.73 38.47 39.79
C VAL A 40 23.21 37.03 39.70
N SER A 41 22.80 36.44 40.82
CA SER A 41 22.25 35.08 40.86
C SER A 41 20.97 34.94 40.02
N ARG A 42 20.06 35.93 40.09
CA ARG A 42 18.86 35.98 39.24
C ARG A 42 19.20 36.04 37.75
N LYS A 43 20.17 36.87 37.34
CA LYS A 43 20.62 36.94 35.95
C LYS A 43 21.22 35.61 35.47
N ILE A 44 22.05 34.96 36.30
CA ILE A 44 22.62 33.65 35.99
C ILE A 44 21.52 32.60 35.82
N ASN A 45 20.55 32.55 36.73
CA ASN A 45 19.43 31.62 36.63
C ASN A 45 18.56 31.91 35.39
N GLN A 46 18.26 33.17 35.09
CA GLN A 46 17.53 33.54 33.87
C GLN A 46 18.26 33.09 32.60
N GLN A 47 19.59 33.26 32.53
CA GLN A 47 20.39 32.79 31.40
C GLN A 47 20.37 31.26 31.28
N LYS A 48 20.48 30.53 32.39
CA LYS A 48 20.36 29.06 32.42
C LYS A 48 19.00 28.59 31.91
N PHE A 49 17.91 29.18 32.41
CA PHE A 49 16.54 28.86 31.96
C PHE A 49 16.34 29.13 30.47
N ARG A 50 16.85 30.26 29.97
CA ARG A 50 16.77 30.60 28.54
C ARG A 50 17.49 29.57 27.67
N LYS A 51 18.66 29.08 28.10
CA LYS A 51 19.42 28.05 27.39
C LYS A 51 18.67 26.71 27.35
N ILE A 52 18.15 26.26 28.49
CA ILE A 52 17.35 25.02 28.60
C ILE A 52 16.11 25.09 27.71
N LEU A 53 15.40 26.23 27.69
CA LEU A 53 14.23 26.41 26.84
C LEU A 53 14.59 26.33 25.35
N LEU A 54 15.74 26.87 24.97
CA LEU A 54 16.21 26.85 23.58
C LEU A 54 16.62 25.44 23.16
N GLU A 55 17.31 24.70 24.03
CA GLU A 55 17.63 23.28 23.82
C GLU A 55 16.38 22.42 23.70
N PHE A 56 15.37 22.61 24.56
CA PHE A 56 14.10 21.90 24.49
C PHE A 56 13.35 22.17 23.18
N LYS A 57 13.31 23.43 22.73
CA LYS A 57 12.70 23.80 21.43
C LYS A 57 13.45 23.20 20.25
N MET A 58 14.78 23.17 20.30
CA MET A 58 15.58 22.56 19.22
C MET A 58 15.39 21.05 19.19
N SER A 59 15.33 20.38 20.35
CA SER A 59 15.11 18.94 20.45
C SER A 59 13.75 18.53 19.86
N SER A 60 12.67 19.24 20.20
CA SER A 60 11.33 18.94 19.64
C SER A 60 11.26 19.15 18.13
N LEU A 61 11.88 20.22 17.60
CA LEU A 61 11.95 20.50 16.17
C LEU A 61 12.81 19.49 15.39
N VAL A 62 13.87 18.97 16.00
CA VAL A 62 14.70 17.91 15.41
C VAL A 62 13.91 16.61 15.36
N GLN A 63 13.26 16.23 16.47
CA GLN A 63 12.48 15.00 16.56
C GLN A 63 11.27 15.00 15.61
N GLU A 64 10.61 16.14 15.41
CA GLU A 64 9.52 16.25 14.45
C GLU A 64 10.02 16.09 13.00
N ARG A 65 11.19 16.65 12.66
CA ARG A 65 11.81 16.50 11.34
C ARG A 65 12.26 15.07 11.06
N THR A 66 12.83 14.36 12.03
CA THR A 66 13.22 12.95 11.87
C THR A 66 11.99 12.08 11.65
N ASN A 67 10.94 12.25 12.45
CA ASN A 67 9.69 11.51 12.33
C ASN A 67 9.01 11.73 10.97
N LYS A 68 9.00 12.98 10.47
CA LYS A 68 8.46 13.31 9.14
C LYS A 68 9.28 12.65 8.01
N ARG A 69 10.61 12.65 8.10
CA ARG A 69 11.49 11.99 7.11
C ARG A 69 11.31 10.47 7.09
N GLU A 70 11.26 9.83 8.26
CA GLU A 70 11.05 8.37 8.37
C GLU A 70 9.70 7.95 7.78
N LYS A 71 8.62 8.69 8.09
CA LYS A 71 7.30 8.43 7.50
C LYS A 71 7.30 8.59 5.98
N ALA A 72 7.98 9.61 5.45
CA ALA A 72 8.10 9.82 4.02
C ALA A 72 8.89 8.69 3.32
N LEU A 73 9.95 8.18 3.94
CA LEU A 73 10.74 7.06 3.42
C LEU A 73 9.91 5.77 3.40
N ARG A 74 9.21 5.44 4.49
CA ARG A 74 8.30 4.28 4.54
C ARG A 74 7.16 4.37 3.53
N ALA A 75 6.60 5.56 3.31
CA ALA A 75 5.55 5.75 2.32
C ALA A 75 6.06 5.54 0.89
N LYS A 76 7.28 6.02 0.58
CA LYS A 76 7.94 5.78 -0.71
C LYS A 76 8.25 4.30 -0.93
N GLU A 77 8.84 3.63 0.06
CA GLU A 77 9.16 2.21 -0.03
C GLU A 77 7.90 1.34 -0.22
N LYS A 78 6.80 1.65 0.47
CA LYS A 78 5.51 0.98 0.26
C LYS A 78 4.96 1.21 -1.14
N ALA A 79 5.03 2.44 -1.66
CA ALA A 79 4.58 2.75 -3.01
C ALA A 79 5.43 2.04 -4.07
N ASP A 80 6.74 1.96 -3.89
CA ASP A 80 7.64 1.28 -4.81
C ASP A 80 7.48 -0.25 -4.73
N ALA A 81 7.24 -0.80 -3.54
CA ALA A 81 6.92 -2.22 -3.37
C ALA A 81 5.57 -2.59 -3.99
N GLU A 82 4.56 -1.71 -3.91
CA GLU A 82 3.27 -1.92 -4.55
C GLU A 82 3.39 -1.85 -6.09
N LYS A 83 4.18 -0.90 -6.61
CA LYS A 83 4.49 -0.82 -8.05
C LYS A 83 5.19 -2.08 -8.55
N ARG A 84 6.22 -2.56 -7.85
CA ARG A 84 6.90 -3.82 -8.21
C ARG A 84 5.95 -5.01 -8.24
N LYS A 85 5.08 -5.14 -7.23
CA LYS A 85 4.06 -6.21 -7.21
C LYS A 85 3.10 -6.12 -8.39
N LYS A 86 2.71 -4.89 -8.79
CA LYS A 86 1.83 -4.67 -9.94
C LYS A 86 2.54 -5.01 -11.26
N GLU A 87 3.78 -4.57 -11.42
CA GLU A 87 4.63 -4.89 -12.59
C GLU A 87 4.88 -6.40 -12.71
N GLU A 88 5.17 -7.08 -11.61
CA GLU A 88 5.29 -8.55 -11.56
C GLU A 88 3.98 -9.23 -11.99
N GLY A 89 2.84 -8.79 -11.44
CA GLY A 89 1.53 -9.33 -11.82
C GLY A 89 1.15 -9.09 -13.29
N GLU A 90 1.65 -8.02 -13.91
CA GLU A 90 1.45 -7.75 -15.34
C GLU A 90 2.36 -8.61 -16.23
N LEU A 91 3.59 -8.88 -15.79
CA LEU A 91 4.54 -9.71 -16.54
C LEU A 91 4.12 -11.19 -16.59
N PHE A 92 3.51 -11.70 -15.51
CA PHE A 92 3.04 -13.09 -15.45
C PHE A 92 1.66 -13.32 -16.07
N LYS A 93 1.08 -12.34 -16.78
CA LYS A 93 -0.16 -12.56 -17.53
C LYS A 93 0.13 -13.53 -18.68
N PRO A 94 -0.45 -14.74 -18.69
CA PRO A 94 -0.23 -15.67 -19.78
C PRO A 94 -0.79 -15.05 -21.07
N VAL A 95 0.11 -14.75 -22.01
CA VAL A 95 -0.25 -14.35 -23.36
C VAL A 95 -1.01 -15.53 -23.97
N GLN A 96 -2.34 -15.42 -24.03
CA GLN A 96 -3.18 -16.41 -24.72
C GLN A 96 -2.88 -16.28 -26.21
N VAL A 97 -1.90 -17.02 -26.71
CA VAL A 97 -1.65 -17.15 -28.14
C VAL A 97 -2.85 -17.86 -28.73
N ALA A 98 -3.78 -17.09 -29.29
CA ALA A 98 -4.89 -17.62 -30.05
C ALA A 98 -4.32 -18.53 -31.14
N GLN A 99 -4.66 -19.82 -31.08
CA GLN A 99 -4.25 -20.79 -32.07
C GLN A 99 -4.80 -20.31 -33.42
N LYS A 100 -3.90 -19.90 -34.31
CA LYS A 100 -4.19 -19.53 -35.70
C LYS A 100 -4.57 -20.79 -36.45
N VAL A 101 -5.76 -21.30 -36.18
CA VAL A 101 -6.44 -22.20 -37.09
C VAL A 101 -6.86 -21.36 -38.30
N PRO A 102 -6.48 -21.73 -39.53
CA PRO A 102 -6.98 -21.05 -40.71
C PRO A 102 -8.50 -21.05 -40.68
N PHE A 103 -9.10 -19.87 -40.86
CA PHE A 103 -10.53 -19.68 -41.12
C PHE A 103 -10.86 -20.46 -42.39
N GLY A 104 -11.27 -21.73 -42.26
CA GLY A 104 -11.46 -22.60 -43.42
C GLY A 104 -11.99 -24.00 -43.12
N VAL A 105 -11.88 -24.48 -41.87
CA VAL A 105 -12.56 -25.72 -41.44
C VAL A 105 -13.94 -25.37 -40.86
N GLY A 106 -14.78 -24.80 -41.72
CA GLY A 106 -16.16 -24.47 -41.43
C GLY A 106 -17.07 -25.11 -42.48
N MET A 107 -17.84 -26.10 -42.04
CA MET A 107 -19.22 -26.32 -42.46
C MET A 107 -19.43 -26.45 -43.99
N SER A 108 -19.01 -27.55 -44.61
CA SER A 108 -19.75 -28.07 -45.76
C SER A 108 -20.76 -29.08 -45.25
N SER A 109 -21.90 -28.58 -44.78
CA SER A 109 -23.12 -29.37 -44.63
C SER A 109 -23.60 -29.75 -46.04
N LEU A 110 -22.96 -30.75 -46.64
CA LEU A 110 -23.49 -31.42 -47.81
C LEU A 110 -24.56 -32.38 -47.29
N ALA A 111 -25.78 -31.86 -47.14
CA ALA A 111 -26.96 -32.67 -46.89
C ALA A 111 -27.24 -33.51 -48.14
N LEU A 112 -26.59 -34.67 -48.25
CA LEU A 112 -27.04 -35.74 -49.13
C LEU A 112 -28.17 -36.45 -48.39
N ILE A 113 -29.40 -36.09 -48.74
CA ILE A 113 -30.60 -36.84 -48.40
C ILE A 113 -30.51 -38.15 -49.18
N LEU A 114 -30.06 -39.23 -48.54
CA LEU A 114 -30.30 -40.58 -49.04
C LEU A 114 -30.73 -41.48 -47.87
N ASN A 115 -32.04 -41.73 -47.86
CA ASN A 115 -32.75 -42.88 -47.29
C ASN A 115 -32.69 -43.06 -45.77
N ASP A 116 -33.52 -42.30 -45.04
CA ASP A 116 -34.21 -42.63 -43.77
C ASP A 116 -33.46 -43.46 -42.70
N VAL A 117 -32.14 -43.37 -42.64
CA VAL A 117 -31.37 -43.75 -41.45
C VAL A 117 -31.04 -42.44 -40.74
N LEU A 118 -31.62 -42.25 -39.56
CA LEU A 118 -31.15 -41.26 -38.60
C LEU A 118 -29.76 -41.69 -38.10
N ILE A 119 -28.76 -41.53 -38.97
CA ILE A 119 -27.38 -41.49 -38.55
C ILE A 119 -27.23 -40.09 -37.97
N VAL A 120 -27.39 -39.97 -36.65
CA VAL A 120 -26.81 -38.85 -35.92
C VAL A 120 -25.30 -39.03 -36.05
N ILE A 121 -24.73 -38.58 -37.17
CA ILE A 121 -23.31 -38.32 -37.27
C ILE A 121 -23.11 -37.09 -36.39
N TYR A 122 -23.03 -37.31 -35.09
CA TYR A 122 -22.54 -36.33 -34.17
C TYR A 122 -21.08 -36.15 -34.57
N GLN A 123 -20.81 -35.20 -35.47
CA GLN A 123 -19.45 -34.79 -35.82
C GLN A 123 -18.89 -34.15 -34.56
N ASP A 124 -18.38 -34.99 -33.65
CA ASP A 124 -17.89 -34.58 -32.35
C ASP A 124 -16.89 -33.44 -32.57
N PRO A 125 -17.13 -32.22 -32.05
CA PRO A 125 -16.20 -31.11 -32.21
C PRO A 125 -14.81 -31.39 -31.60
N LYS A 126 -14.64 -32.52 -30.90
CA LYS A 126 -13.44 -32.96 -30.19
C LYS A 126 -12.46 -33.79 -31.04
N THR A 127 -12.32 -33.49 -32.33
CA THR A 127 -11.34 -34.18 -33.19
C THR A 127 -9.90 -33.63 -33.06
N VAL A 128 -9.74 -32.44 -32.47
CA VAL A 128 -8.43 -31.80 -32.27
C VAL A 128 -8.24 -31.47 -30.80
N LEU A 129 -7.07 -31.77 -30.23
CA LEU A 129 -6.72 -31.47 -28.85
C LEU A 129 -6.73 -29.95 -28.59
N CYS A 130 -7.37 -29.53 -27.51
CA CYS A 130 -7.39 -28.15 -27.06
C CYS A 130 -6.01 -27.72 -26.59
N VAL A 131 -5.42 -26.71 -27.23
CA VAL A 131 -4.10 -26.16 -26.81
C VAL A 131 -4.13 -25.58 -25.40
N TYR A 132 -5.24 -24.95 -25.00
CA TYR A 132 -5.41 -24.43 -23.64
C TYR A 132 -5.51 -25.54 -22.61
N PHE A 133 -6.12 -26.68 -22.96
CA PHE A 133 -6.17 -27.85 -22.09
C PHE A 133 -4.81 -28.53 -21.99
N LYS A 134 -4.08 -28.63 -23.11
CA LYS A 134 -2.69 -29.11 -23.14
C LYS A 134 -1.78 -28.25 -22.24
N ALA A 135 -2.04 -26.94 -22.17
CA ALA A 135 -1.36 -26.00 -21.28
C ALA A 135 -1.95 -25.94 -19.84
N GLY A 136 -3.00 -26.69 -19.54
CA GLY A 136 -3.64 -26.71 -18.20
C GLY A 136 -4.60 -25.55 -17.88
N ASN A 137 -4.80 -24.61 -18.80
CA ASN A 137 -5.56 -23.36 -18.58
C ASN A 137 -6.77 -23.24 -19.52
N CYS A 138 -7.60 -24.28 -19.64
CA CYS A 138 -8.82 -24.20 -20.46
C CYS A 138 -10.05 -23.77 -19.66
N ASP A 139 -10.51 -22.54 -19.86
CA ASP A 139 -11.71 -21.98 -19.19
C ASP A 139 -13.04 -22.56 -19.70
N LYS A 140 -13.02 -23.23 -20.87
CA LYS A 140 -14.24 -23.72 -21.54
C LYS A 140 -14.72 -25.08 -21.02
N GLY A 141 -13.88 -25.78 -20.23
CA GLY A 141 -14.23 -27.07 -19.62
C GLY A 141 -14.86 -28.05 -20.62
N ASN A 142 -15.93 -28.73 -20.22
CA ASN A 142 -16.62 -29.74 -21.04
C ASN A 142 -17.36 -29.17 -22.26
N LYS A 143 -17.54 -27.85 -22.34
CA LYS A 143 -18.16 -27.14 -23.48
C LYS A 143 -17.13 -26.63 -24.48
N CYS A 144 -15.85 -26.97 -24.31
CA CYS A 144 -14.80 -26.58 -25.23
C CYS A 144 -15.06 -27.16 -26.63
N LYS A 145 -14.88 -26.32 -27.67
CA LYS A 145 -14.93 -26.74 -29.08
C LYS A 145 -13.80 -27.72 -29.43
N PHE A 146 -12.77 -27.84 -28.60
CA PHE A 146 -11.63 -28.72 -28.83
C PHE A 146 -11.59 -29.82 -27.77
N SER A 147 -10.98 -30.96 -28.10
CA SER A 147 -10.91 -32.13 -27.21
C SER A 147 -10.08 -31.86 -25.97
N HIS A 148 -10.53 -32.38 -24.82
CA HIS A 148 -9.75 -32.46 -23.59
C HIS A 148 -9.17 -33.87 -23.36
N ASP A 149 -9.15 -34.71 -24.39
CA ASP A 149 -8.46 -36.01 -24.33
C ASP A 149 -7.07 -35.91 -24.92
N ARG A 150 -6.03 -36.02 -24.07
CA ARG A 150 -4.60 -35.95 -24.46
C ARG A 150 -4.22 -37.00 -25.51
N ASP A 151 -5.02 -38.05 -25.64
CA ASP A 151 -4.79 -39.15 -26.58
C ASP A 151 -5.20 -38.85 -28.03
N VAL A 152 -5.93 -37.76 -28.26
CA VAL A 152 -6.39 -37.36 -29.61
C VAL A 152 -5.22 -36.88 -30.50
N GLU A 153 -4.17 -36.29 -29.92
CA GLU A 153 -2.99 -35.81 -30.68
C GLU A 153 -2.20 -36.96 -31.33
N ARG A 154 -2.25 -38.17 -30.77
CA ARG A 154 -1.50 -39.33 -31.29
C ARG A 154 -2.18 -40.04 -32.47
N LYS A 155 -3.45 -39.75 -32.75
CA LYS A 155 -4.25 -40.49 -33.76
C LYS A 155 -4.22 -39.89 -35.16
N GLN A 156 -3.48 -38.81 -35.38
CA GLN A 156 -3.40 -38.12 -36.66
C GLN A 156 -1.94 -37.93 -37.13
N GLU A 157 -1.18 -39.02 -37.22
CA GLU A 157 -0.03 -39.01 -38.11
C GLU A 157 -0.58 -38.96 -39.54
N LYS A 158 -0.35 -37.84 -40.23
CA LYS A 158 -0.71 -37.70 -41.63
C LYS A 158 0.07 -38.76 -42.40
N LYS A 159 -0.64 -39.77 -42.90
CA LYS A 159 -0.07 -40.75 -43.81
C LYS A 159 0.48 -40.01 -45.01
N ASP A 160 1.80 -40.09 -45.18
CA ASP A 160 2.48 -39.40 -46.27
C ASP A 160 2.02 -40.00 -47.61
N ILE A 161 1.70 -39.14 -48.56
CA ILE A 161 1.23 -39.51 -49.91
C ILE A 161 2.25 -40.41 -50.64
N TYR A 162 3.52 -40.33 -50.26
CA TYR A 162 4.61 -41.13 -50.85
C TYR A 162 4.95 -42.41 -50.09
N SER A 163 4.28 -42.70 -48.97
CA SER A 163 4.42 -43.99 -48.26
C SER A 163 3.58 -45.07 -48.95
N ASP A 164 4.16 -45.80 -49.90
CA ASP A 164 3.47 -46.89 -50.59
C ASP A 164 3.27 -48.07 -49.62
N SER A 165 2.02 -48.32 -49.23
CA SER A 165 1.66 -49.38 -48.25
C SER A 165 1.69 -50.80 -48.85
N ARG A 166 2.32 -50.98 -50.02
CA ARG A 166 2.48 -52.29 -50.68
C ARG A 166 3.61 -53.10 -50.06
N ASP A 167 4.68 -52.46 -49.59
CA ASP A 167 5.84 -53.15 -49.03
C ASP A 167 5.55 -53.76 -47.64
N ASP A 168 4.69 -53.12 -46.84
CA ASP A 168 4.31 -53.61 -45.51
C ASP A 168 3.49 -54.91 -45.54
N LYS A 169 2.83 -55.22 -46.66
CA LYS A 169 2.02 -56.45 -46.83
C LYS A 169 2.83 -57.64 -47.36
N ALA A 170 4.05 -57.43 -47.84
CA ALA A 170 4.92 -58.49 -48.34
C ALA A 170 5.77 -59.15 -47.24
N ASN A 171 5.86 -58.52 -46.06
CA ASN A 171 6.64 -59.00 -44.91
C ASN A 171 5.78 -59.46 -43.70
N GLY A 172 4.52 -59.85 -43.95
CA GLY A 172 3.61 -60.41 -42.95
C GLY A 172 3.35 -61.89 -43.18
#